data_AF-A0A927KG36-F1
#
_entry.id   AF-A0A927KG36-F1
#
_cell.length_a   1.000
_cell.length_b   1.000
_cell.length_c   1.000
_cell.angle_alpha   90.00
_cell.angle_beta   90.00
_cell.angle_gamma   90.00
#
_symmetry.space_group_name_H-M   'P 1'
#
loop_
_entity.id
_entity.type
_entity.pdbx_description
1 polymer ?
#
loop_
_entity_poly.entity_id
_entity_poly.type
_entity_poly.pdbx_seq_one_letter_code
_entity_poly.pdbx_strand_id
1 'polypeptide(L)'
;MERKEMEEFVASAALLAGHLTRQCEQAIADQRDAVDALRRSAADVGTNVADGQAALSRQTSAAVRDALAQEIPAASAALADTAARLQQMADQLQQQRIATEARLRFMGWKSIVVLGAAAALVVIGTAYVARHNLERADRARVDAAVLDALEQVSITSCDGQPCIKLEPGLQRWSRNEEYVLVERTGSSAPAE
;
A
#
# COMPACT_ATOMS: atom_id res chain seq x y z
N MET A 1 -53.00 -104.40 68.29
CA MET A 1 -51.70 -104.16 67.62
C MET A 1 -51.58 -102.71 67.15
N GLU A 2 -52.69 -102.03 66.85
CA GLU A 2 -52.76 -100.66 66.31
C GLU A 2 -52.24 -99.51 67.20
N ARG A 3 -52.26 -99.63 68.53
CA ARG A 3 -51.87 -98.51 69.42
C ARG A 3 -50.37 -98.20 69.38
N LYS A 4 -49.53 -99.22 69.15
CA LYS A 4 -48.07 -99.09 69.20
C LYS A 4 -47.51 -98.42 67.93
N GLU A 5 -48.07 -98.73 66.76
CA GLU A 5 -47.70 -98.10 65.49
C GLU A 5 -48.11 -96.62 65.44
N MET A 6 -49.26 -96.28 66.03
CA MET A 6 -49.74 -94.90 66.09
C MET A 6 -48.86 -94.02 67.01
N GLU A 7 -48.36 -94.56 68.12
CA GLU A 7 -47.40 -93.88 69.00
C GLU A 7 -46.05 -93.65 68.29
N GLU A 8 -45.57 -94.60 67.50
CA GLU A 8 -44.33 -94.50 66.72
C GLU A 8 -44.44 -93.47 65.58
N PHE A 9 -45.60 -93.42 64.91
CA PHE A 9 -45.86 -92.41 63.87
C PHE A 9 -45.92 -90.99 64.47
N VAL A 10 -46.60 -90.80 65.60
CA VAL A 10 -46.66 -89.49 66.28
C VAL A 10 -45.27 -89.04 66.77
N ALA A 11 -44.45 -89.97 67.28
CA ALA A 11 -43.08 -89.68 67.68
C ALA A 11 -42.19 -89.30 66.47
N SER A 12 -42.33 -90.01 65.34
CA SER A 12 -41.59 -89.70 64.11
C SER A 12 -42.01 -88.36 63.48
N ALA A 13 -43.30 -88.03 63.52
CA ALA A 13 -43.85 -86.76 63.05
C ALA A 13 -43.39 -85.59 63.93
N ALA A 14 -43.33 -85.77 65.25
CA ALA A 14 -42.81 -84.77 66.18
C ALA A 14 -41.30 -84.51 65.97
N LEU A 15 -40.51 -85.56 65.71
CA LEU A 15 -39.09 -85.44 65.36
C LEU A 15 -38.89 -84.72 64.02
N LEU A 16 -39.68 -85.04 63.01
CA LEU A 16 -39.61 -84.40 61.70
C LEU A 16 -40.02 -82.92 61.78
N ALA A 17 -41.09 -82.60 62.51
CA ALA A 17 -41.51 -81.23 62.73
C ALA A 17 -40.42 -80.41 63.44
N GLY A 18 -39.81 -80.97 64.50
CA GLY A 18 -38.69 -80.33 65.19
C GLY A 18 -37.47 -80.13 64.28
N HIS A 19 -37.19 -81.10 63.40
CA HIS A 19 -36.09 -80.97 62.44
C HIS A 19 -36.35 -79.88 61.39
N LEU A 20 -37.56 -79.83 60.82
CA LEU A 20 -37.94 -78.82 59.84
C LEU A 20 -37.95 -77.42 60.44
N THR A 21 -38.46 -77.24 61.66
CA THR A 21 -38.39 -75.96 62.37
C THR A 21 -36.95 -75.49 62.51
N ARG A 22 -36.04 -76.38 62.92
CA ARG A 22 -34.63 -76.05 63.08
C ARG A 22 -33.94 -75.73 61.75
N GLN A 23 -34.28 -76.43 60.68
CA GLN A 23 -33.78 -76.12 59.34
C GLN A 23 -34.30 -74.78 58.82
N CYS A 24 -35.57 -74.46 59.04
CA CYS A 24 -36.13 -73.17 58.68
C CYS A 24 -35.47 -72.02 59.45
N GLU A 25 -35.27 -72.18 60.76
CA GLU A 25 -34.58 -71.17 61.58
C GLU A 25 -33.14 -70.93 61.13
N GLN A 26 -32.43 -72.01 60.80
CA GLN A 26 -31.06 -71.93 60.30
C GLN A 26 -30.99 -71.27 58.91
N ALA A 27 -31.89 -71.65 58.00
CA ALA A 27 -31.98 -71.02 56.67
C ALA A 27 -32.34 -69.52 56.75
N ILE A 28 -33.20 -69.13 57.70
CA ILE A 28 -33.54 -67.72 57.94
C ILE A 28 -32.33 -66.95 58.49
N ALA A 29 -31.55 -67.56 59.39
CA ALA A 29 -30.32 -66.96 59.90
C ALA A 29 -29.28 -66.75 58.78
N ASP A 30 -29.03 -67.77 57.98
CA ASP A 30 -28.10 -67.70 56.85
C ASP A 30 -28.54 -66.65 55.81
N GLN A 31 -29.85 -66.55 55.55
CA GLN A 31 -30.40 -65.55 54.63
C GLN A 31 -30.22 -64.12 55.17
N ARG A 32 -30.38 -63.90 56.48
CA ARG A 32 -30.14 -62.59 57.11
C ARG A 32 -28.68 -62.20 57.00
N ASP A 33 -27.77 -63.12 57.29
CA ASP A 33 -26.33 -62.87 57.19
C ASP A 33 -25.91 -62.54 55.75
N ALA A 34 -26.46 -63.26 54.77
CA ALA A 34 -26.23 -62.99 53.35
C ALA A 34 -26.76 -61.60 52.92
N VAL A 35 -27.95 -61.21 53.39
CA VAL A 35 -28.53 -59.88 53.13
C VAL A 35 -27.66 -58.78 53.75
N ASP A 36 -27.18 -58.97 54.97
CA ASP A 36 -26.33 -57.99 55.65
C ASP A 36 -24.92 -57.91 55.04
N ALA A 37 -24.39 -59.01 54.53
CA ALA A 37 -23.15 -59.01 53.74
C ALA A 37 -23.33 -58.27 52.41
N LEU A 38 -24.47 -58.47 51.73
CA LEU A 38 -24.78 -57.79 50.47
C LEU A 38 -24.99 -56.28 50.69
N ARG A 39 -25.69 -55.87 51.75
CA ARG A 39 -25.85 -54.45 52.11
C ARG A 39 -24.52 -53.77 52.39
N ARG A 40 -23.62 -54.43 53.13
CA ARG A 40 -22.27 -53.91 53.37
C ARG A 40 -21.47 -53.78 52.08
N SER A 41 -21.52 -54.79 51.22
CA SER A 41 -20.83 -54.75 49.92
C SER A 41 -21.40 -53.65 49.02
N ALA A 42 -22.72 -53.45 48.99
CA ALA A 42 -23.36 -52.38 48.23
C ALA A 42 -22.97 -50.99 48.76
N ALA A 43 -22.88 -50.82 50.08
CA ALA A 43 -22.42 -49.58 50.69
C ALA A 43 -20.96 -49.28 50.34
N ASP A 44 -20.09 -50.29 50.41
CA ASP A 44 -18.66 -50.16 50.09
C ASP A 44 -18.43 -49.85 48.60
N VAL A 45 -19.18 -50.49 47.70
CA VAL A 45 -19.17 -50.14 46.27
C VAL A 45 -19.65 -48.70 46.07
N GLY A 46 -20.70 -48.29 46.77
CA GLY A 46 -21.22 -46.92 46.70
C GLY A 46 -20.17 -45.86 47.10
N THR A 47 -19.44 -46.10 48.19
CA THR A 47 -18.36 -45.20 48.63
C THR A 47 -17.19 -45.20 47.67
N ASN A 48 -16.76 -46.37 47.19
CA ASN A 48 -15.65 -46.47 46.25
C ASN A 48 -15.96 -45.78 44.90
N VAL A 49 -17.20 -45.86 44.43
CA VAL A 49 -17.63 -45.16 43.21
C VAL A 49 -17.66 -43.65 43.42
N ALA A 50 -18.17 -43.17 44.55
CA ALA A 50 -18.19 -41.74 44.87
C ALA A 50 -16.77 -41.17 44.98
N ASP A 51 -15.87 -41.89 45.67
CA ASP A 51 -14.46 -41.51 45.80
C ASP A 51 -13.74 -41.56 44.45
N GLY A 52 -14.01 -42.57 43.63
CA GLY A 52 -13.51 -42.68 42.27
C GLY A 52 -13.96 -41.51 41.37
N GLN A 53 -15.23 -41.11 41.46
CA GLN A 53 -15.75 -39.96 40.72
C GLN A 53 -15.12 -38.63 41.18
N ALA A 54 -14.94 -38.47 42.49
CA ALA A 54 -14.25 -37.30 43.06
C ALA A 54 -12.77 -37.27 42.65
N ALA A 55 -12.08 -38.41 42.62
CA ALA A 55 -10.71 -38.51 42.15
C ALA A 55 -10.59 -38.21 40.64
N LEU A 56 -11.48 -38.78 39.83
CA LEU A 56 -11.48 -38.59 38.37
C LEU A 56 -11.78 -37.13 37.98
N SER A 57 -12.73 -36.47 38.66
CA SER A 57 -13.02 -35.05 38.43
C SER A 57 -11.85 -34.13 38.79
N ARG A 58 -11.14 -34.44 39.89
CA ARG A 58 -9.91 -33.72 40.25
C ARG A 58 -8.79 -33.95 39.24
N GLN A 59 -8.59 -35.20 38.80
CA GLN A 59 -7.54 -35.56 37.85
C GLN A 59 -7.79 -34.96 36.46
N THR A 60 -9.02 -34.99 35.98
CA THR A 60 -9.39 -34.34 34.71
C THR A 60 -9.23 -32.83 34.78
N SER A 61 -9.66 -32.19 35.88
CA SER A 61 -9.47 -30.75 36.06
C SER A 61 -7.98 -30.35 36.11
N ALA A 62 -7.15 -31.16 36.76
CA ALA A 62 -5.70 -30.94 36.82
C ALA A 62 -5.05 -31.12 35.44
N ALA A 63 -5.36 -32.21 34.73
CA ALA A 63 -4.83 -32.49 33.40
C ALA A 63 -5.24 -31.43 32.36
N VAL A 64 -6.49 -30.96 32.41
CA VAL A 64 -6.96 -29.87 31.55
C VAL A 64 -6.23 -28.57 31.86
N ARG A 65 -6.04 -28.23 33.14
CA ARG A 65 -5.28 -27.02 33.52
C ARG A 65 -3.83 -27.11 33.09
N ASP A 66 -3.20 -28.28 33.23
CA ASP A 66 -1.81 -28.50 32.85
C ASP A 66 -1.62 -28.42 31.33
N ALA A 67 -2.52 -29.06 30.56
CA ALA A 67 -2.54 -28.96 29.10
C ALA A 67 -2.77 -27.51 28.62
N LEU A 68 -3.73 -26.78 29.21
CA LEU A 68 -3.93 -25.36 28.89
C LEU A 68 -2.73 -24.50 29.29
N ALA A 69 -2.11 -24.77 30.45
CA ALA A 69 -0.94 -24.06 30.91
C ALA A 69 0.30 -24.31 30.04
N GLN A 70 0.33 -25.43 29.30
CA GLN A 70 1.45 -25.75 28.42
C GLN A 70 1.25 -25.26 26.98
N GLU A 71 0.04 -25.38 26.42
CA GLU A 71 -0.20 -25.03 25.00
C GLU A 71 -0.48 -23.54 24.77
N ILE A 72 -1.17 -22.86 25.68
CA ILE A 72 -1.48 -21.43 25.54
C ILE A 72 -0.22 -20.55 25.51
N PRO A 73 0.77 -20.70 26.42
CA PRO A 73 1.95 -19.86 26.37
C PRO A 73 2.81 -20.12 25.14
N ALA A 74 2.89 -21.36 24.66
CA ALA A 74 3.65 -21.69 23.44
C ALA A 74 3.05 -21.02 22.20
N ALA A 75 1.72 -21.07 22.05
CA ALA A 75 1.02 -20.38 20.96
C ALA A 75 1.18 -18.85 21.08
N SER A 76 1.06 -18.31 22.30
CA SER A 76 1.21 -16.87 22.54
C SER A 76 2.63 -16.36 22.27
N ALA A 77 3.66 -17.16 22.57
CA ALA A 77 5.05 -16.82 22.30
C ALA A 77 5.35 -16.80 20.79
N ALA A 78 4.80 -17.75 20.03
CA ALA A 78 4.92 -17.74 18.57
C ALA A 78 4.21 -16.52 17.94
N LEU A 79 3.04 -16.15 18.45
CA LEU A 79 2.33 -14.94 18.06
C LEU A 79 3.10 -13.65 18.41
N ALA A 80 3.74 -13.60 19.58
CA ALA A 80 4.56 -12.47 19.98
C ALA A 80 5.83 -12.33 19.12
N ASP A 81 6.50 -13.45 18.79
CA ASP A 81 7.68 -13.44 17.90
C ASP A 81 7.31 -12.99 16.47
N THR A 82 6.18 -13.48 15.93
CA THR A 82 5.70 -13.07 14.61
C THR A 82 5.30 -11.59 14.59
N ALA A 83 4.64 -11.10 15.63
CA ALA A 83 4.33 -9.67 15.78
C ALA A 83 5.60 -8.81 15.84
N ALA A 84 6.61 -9.22 16.61
CA ALA A 84 7.88 -8.51 16.70
C ALA A 84 8.62 -8.44 15.35
N ARG A 85 8.63 -9.55 14.59
CA ARG A 85 9.23 -9.59 13.24
C ARG A 85 8.49 -8.69 12.25
N LEU A 86 7.16 -8.68 12.28
CA LEU A 86 6.35 -7.81 11.43
C LEU A 86 6.62 -6.33 11.73
N GLN A 87 6.77 -5.99 13.00
CA GLN A 87 7.04 -4.62 13.45
C GLN A 87 8.45 -4.17 13.02
N GLN A 88 9.45 -5.04 13.12
CA GLN A 88 10.79 -4.77 12.59
C GLN A 88 10.80 -4.57 11.06
N MET A 89 10.05 -5.38 10.31
CA MET A 89 9.94 -5.20 8.85
C MET A 89 9.22 -3.91 8.49
N ALA A 90 8.16 -3.54 9.24
CA ALA A 90 7.46 -2.28 9.05
C ALA A 90 8.39 -1.08 9.29
N ASP A 91 9.19 -1.11 10.36
CA ASP A 91 10.17 -0.06 10.66
C ASP A 91 11.26 0.06 9.57
N GLN A 92 11.77 -1.07 9.07
CA GLN A 92 12.73 -1.09 7.97
C GLN A 92 12.14 -0.51 6.68
N LEU A 93 10.90 -0.88 6.34
CA LEU A 93 10.19 -0.34 5.17
C LEU A 93 9.95 1.17 5.32
N GLN A 94 9.60 1.64 6.52
CA GLN A 94 9.37 3.05 6.78
C GLN A 94 10.65 3.88 6.68
N GLN A 95 11.77 3.37 7.22
CA GLN A 95 13.09 3.99 7.04
C GLN A 95 13.51 4.04 5.57
N GLN A 96 13.27 2.96 4.81
CA GLN A 96 13.55 2.94 3.37
C GLN A 96 12.66 3.90 2.58
N ARG A 97 11.37 4.05 2.94
CA ARG A 97 10.47 5.03 2.33
C ARG A 97 10.96 6.46 2.53
N ILE A 98 11.36 6.82 3.76
CA ILE A 98 11.87 8.17 4.07
C ILE A 98 13.19 8.43 3.31
N ALA A 99 14.09 7.45 3.28
CA ALA A 99 15.35 7.56 2.55
C ALA A 99 15.15 7.65 1.03
N THR A 100 14.19 6.92 0.47
CA THR A 100 13.89 6.93 -0.97
C THR A 100 13.14 8.19 -1.40
N GLU A 101 12.21 8.72 -0.60
CA GLU A 101 11.50 9.97 -0.91
C GLU A 101 12.46 11.17 -0.92
N ALA A 102 13.39 11.23 0.03
CA ALA A 102 14.43 12.27 0.05
C ALA A 102 15.34 12.19 -1.20
N ARG A 103 15.72 10.97 -1.61
CA ARG A 103 16.57 10.74 -2.77
C ARG A 103 15.85 11.06 -4.09
N LEU A 104 14.56 10.76 -4.18
CA LEU A 104 13.71 11.10 -5.32
C LEU A 104 13.50 12.61 -5.45
N ARG A 105 13.28 13.35 -4.35
CA ARG A 105 13.21 14.82 -4.39
C ARG A 105 14.52 15.43 -4.90
N PHE A 106 15.66 14.93 -4.44
CA PHE A 106 16.96 15.48 -4.82
C PHE A 106 17.33 15.16 -6.29
N MET A 107 17.02 13.96 -6.78
CA MET A 107 17.20 13.62 -8.20
C MET A 107 16.17 14.31 -9.11
N GLY A 108 14.92 14.42 -8.66
CA GLY A 108 13.84 15.08 -9.42
C GLY A 108 14.11 16.56 -9.65
N TRP A 109 14.74 17.26 -8.70
CA TRP A 109 15.13 18.66 -8.93
C TRP A 109 16.13 18.77 -10.09
N LYS A 110 17.15 17.90 -10.12
CA LYS A 110 18.18 17.95 -11.18
C LYS A 110 17.57 17.79 -12.57
N SER A 111 16.62 16.88 -12.77
CA SER A 111 15.95 16.73 -14.07
C SER A 111 15.11 17.94 -14.44
N ILE A 112 14.37 18.53 -13.49
CA ILE A 112 13.59 19.75 -13.70
C ILE A 112 14.50 20.92 -14.11
N VAL A 113 15.66 21.08 -13.47
CA VAL A 113 16.62 22.15 -13.81
C VAL A 113 17.19 21.96 -15.20
N VAL A 114 17.58 20.74 -15.58
CA VAL A 114 18.13 20.45 -16.91
C VAL A 114 17.08 20.69 -18.00
N LEU A 115 15.84 20.21 -17.80
CA LEU A 115 14.73 20.46 -18.71
C LEU A 115 14.41 21.96 -18.83
N GLY A 116 14.37 22.67 -17.70
CA GLY A 116 14.13 24.11 -17.68
C GLY A 116 15.23 24.90 -18.40
N ALA A 117 16.49 24.55 -18.19
CA ALA A 117 17.63 25.18 -18.85
C ALA A 117 17.63 24.94 -20.37
N ALA A 118 17.32 23.72 -20.81
CA ALA A 118 17.21 23.39 -22.23
C ALA A 118 16.07 24.19 -22.91
N ALA A 119 14.90 24.26 -22.27
CA ALA A 119 13.77 25.03 -22.79
C ALA A 119 14.10 26.54 -22.87
N ALA A 120 14.74 27.09 -21.83
CA ALA A 120 15.18 28.48 -21.82
C ALA A 120 16.18 28.78 -22.94
N LEU A 121 17.15 27.88 -23.17
CA LEU A 121 18.12 28.03 -24.26
C LEU A 121 17.46 28.06 -25.63
N VAL A 122 16.44 27.23 -25.88
CA VAL A 122 15.71 27.24 -27.16
C VAL A 122 14.99 28.56 -27.35
N VAL A 123 14.27 29.05 -26.33
CA VAL A 123 13.52 30.32 -26.41
C VAL A 123 14.47 31.51 -26.59
N ILE A 124 15.57 31.57 -25.82
CA ILE A 124 16.55 32.66 -25.92
C ILE A 124 17.27 32.60 -27.28
N GLY A 125 17.69 31.42 -27.73
CA GLY A 125 18.38 31.24 -29.00
C GLY A 125 17.51 31.62 -30.19
N THR A 126 16.25 31.17 -30.20
CA THR A 126 15.28 31.55 -31.26
C THR A 126 15.00 33.06 -31.26
N ALA A 127 14.82 33.68 -30.10
CA ALA A 127 14.63 35.13 -30.01
C ALA A 127 15.84 35.92 -30.49
N TYR A 128 17.06 35.47 -30.15
CA TYR A 128 18.31 36.11 -30.60
C TYR A 128 18.46 36.03 -32.12
N VAL A 129 18.26 34.85 -32.70
CA VAL A 129 18.33 34.64 -34.15
C VAL A 129 17.24 35.45 -34.86
N ALA A 130 16.01 35.50 -34.34
CA ALA A 130 14.94 36.31 -34.92
C ALA A 130 15.31 37.79 -34.97
N ARG A 131 15.83 38.36 -33.88
CA ARG A 131 16.28 39.77 -33.85
C ARG A 131 17.41 40.03 -34.85
N HIS A 132 18.41 39.16 -34.87
CA HIS A 132 19.55 39.31 -35.78
C HIS A 132 19.15 39.22 -37.26
N ASN A 133 18.18 38.37 -37.60
CA ASN A 133 17.66 38.29 -38.96
C ASN A 133 16.75 39.46 -39.33
N LEU A 134 15.94 39.97 -38.38
CA LEU A 134 15.13 41.17 -38.61
C LEU A 134 16.01 42.40 -38.86
N GLU A 135 17.09 42.58 -38.10
CA GLU A 135 18.05 43.67 -38.36
C GLU A 135 18.72 43.57 -39.74
N ARG A 136 18.99 42.35 -40.21
CA ARG A 136 19.50 42.11 -41.57
C ARG A 136 18.44 42.36 -42.63
N ALA A 137 17.20 41.95 -42.37
CA ALA A 137 16.07 42.18 -43.26
C ALA A 137 15.78 43.67 -43.41
N ASP A 138 15.84 44.44 -42.32
CA ASP A 138 15.66 45.89 -42.35
C ASP A 138 16.75 46.57 -43.21
N ARG A 139 18.01 46.14 -43.09
CA ARG A 139 19.10 46.65 -43.95
C ARG A 139 18.90 46.29 -45.43
N ALA A 140 18.52 45.05 -45.72
CA ALA A 140 18.25 44.62 -47.10
C ALA A 140 17.02 45.34 -47.71
N ARG A 141 16.01 45.67 -46.88
CA ARG A 141 14.83 46.43 -47.30
C ARG A 141 15.18 47.89 -47.59
N VAL A 142 16.13 48.46 -46.84
CA VAL A 142 16.67 49.81 -47.10
C VAL A 142 17.49 49.82 -48.39
N ASP A 143 18.36 48.83 -48.63
CA ASP A 143 19.15 48.76 -49.87
C ASP A 143 18.26 48.59 -51.11
N ALA A 144 17.17 47.82 -51.01
CA ALA A 144 16.17 47.71 -52.07
C ALA A 144 15.42 49.03 -52.30
N ALA A 145 15.07 49.75 -51.23
CA ALA A 145 14.43 51.08 -51.34
C ALA A 145 15.37 52.15 -51.92
N VAL A 146 16.68 52.04 -51.69
CA VAL A 146 17.70 52.93 -52.27
C VAL A 146 17.97 52.59 -53.74
N LEU A 147 17.90 51.31 -54.14
CA LEU A 147 18.01 50.90 -55.54
C LEU A 147 16.83 51.42 -56.38
N ASP A 148 15.61 51.33 -55.86
CA ASP A 148 14.39 51.83 -56.52
C ASP A 148 14.41 53.37 -56.67
N ALA A 149 15.07 54.07 -55.75
CA ALA A 149 15.29 55.52 -55.84
C ALA A 149 16.42 55.93 -56.81
N LEU A 150 17.36 55.03 -57.14
CA LEU A 150 18.46 55.28 -58.07
C LEU A 150 18.11 54.94 -59.53
N GLU A 151 17.08 54.13 -59.78
CA GLU A 151 16.64 53.77 -61.14
C GLU A 151 16.05 54.97 -61.92
N GLN A 152 15.71 56.08 -61.24
CA GLN A 152 15.22 57.30 -61.89
C GLN A 152 16.32 58.28 -62.37
N VAL A 153 17.60 57.94 -62.21
CA VAL A 153 18.71 58.73 -62.75
C VAL A 153 19.55 57.86 -63.67
N SER A 154 19.32 57.95 -64.99
CA SER A 154 20.17 57.27 -65.97
C SER A 154 21.55 57.93 -65.98
N ILE A 155 22.51 57.35 -65.25
CA ILE A 155 23.92 57.72 -65.34
C ILE A 155 24.43 57.11 -66.65
N THR A 156 24.68 57.95 -67.65
CA THR A 156 25.25 57.51 -68.94
C THR A 156 26.73 57.87 -68.96
N SER A 157 27.58 56.97 -69.45
CA SER A 157 29.01 57.23 -69.64
C SER A 157 29.21 58.10 -70.88
N CYS A 158 29.72 59.32 -70.71
CA CYS A 158 30.29 60.09 -71.80
C CYS A 158 31.82 59.98 -71.70
N ASP A 159 32.46 59.37 -72.72
CA ASP A 159 33.92 59.28 -72.84
C ASP A 159 34.69 58.92 -71.54
N GLY A 160 34.18 57.92 -70.81
CA GLY A 160 34.85 57.36 -69.63
C GLY A 160 34.68 58.17 -68.33
N GLN A 161 33.88 59.25 -68.32
CA GLN A 161 33.48 59.95 -67.09
C GLN A 161 31.96 59.91 -66.88
N PRO A 162 31.48 59.77 -65.63
CA PRO A 162 30.05 59.71 -65.35
C PRO A 162 29.40 61.07 -65.59
N CYS A 163 28.44 61.16 -66.52
CA CYS A 163 27.73 62.39 -66.84
C CYS A 163 26.22 62.23 -66.57
N ILE A 164 25.62 63.27 -65.99
CA ILE A 164 24.17 63.34 -65.72
C ILE A 164 23.55 64.23 -66.80
N LYS A 165 22.53 63.72 -67.49
CA LYS A 165 21.81 64.48 -68.52
C LYS A 165 20.81 65.43 -67.86
N LEU A 166 21.07 66.73 -67.94
CA LEU A 166 20.19 67.78 -67.45
C LEU A 166 19.26 68.24 -68.59
N GLU A 167 17.95 68.34 -68.36
CA GLU A 167 17.04 68.97 -69.34
C GLU A 167 17.40 70.46 -69.58
N PRO A 168 17.20 70.99 -70.80
CA PRO A 168 17.41 72.41 -71.06
C PRO A 168 16.33 73.24 -70.35
N GLY A 169 16.75 74.06 -69.37
CA GLY A 169 15.87 75.03 -68.68
C GLY A 169 15.95 75.07 -67.14
N LEU A 170 16.78 74.22 -66.51
CA LEU A 170 16.92 74.22 -65.05
C LEU A 170 17.58 75.51 -64.49
N GLN A 171 17.00 76.06 -63.42
CA GLN A 171 17.53 77.25 -62.74
C GLN A 171 18.88 76.95 -62.07
N ARG A 172 19.88 77.79 -62.35
CA ARG A 172 21.19 77.72 -61.71
C ARG A 172 21.13 78.34 -60.31
N TRP A 173 21.86 77.77 -59.36
CA TRP A 173 21.85 78.24 -57.98
C TRP A 173 22.56 79.60 -57.88
N SER A 174 21.83 80.64 -57.46
CA SER A 174 22.25 82.05 -57.53
C SER A 174 23.46 82.43 -56.68
N ARG A 175 24.00 81.53 -55.85
CA ARG A 175 25.19 81.75 -55.02
C ARG A 175 26.46 81.13 -55.56
N ASN A 176 26.38 80.19 -56.48
CA ASN A 176 27.56 79.55 -57.06
C ASN A 176 27.21 78.98 -58.45
N GLU A 177 27.82 79.52 -59.50
CA GLU A 177 27.49 79.18 -60.89
C GLU A 177 27.86 77.75 -61.28
N GLU A 178 28.58 77.04 -60.40
CA GLU A 178 29.08 75.69 -60.58
C GLU A 178 28.03 74.60 -60.25
N TYR A 179 26.89 74.98 -59.66
CA TYR A 179 25.86 74.02 -59.22
C TYR A 179 24.47 74.34 -59.78
N VAL A 180 23.76 73.30 -60.23
CA VAL A 180 22.39 73.38 -60.74
C VAL A 180 21.43 72.80 -59.69
N LEU A 181 20.34 73.52 -59.41
CA LEU A 181 19.34 73.08 -58.45
C LEU A 181 18.37 72.12 -59.16
N VAL A 182 18.41 70.84 -58.81
CA VAL A 182 17.44 69.86 -59.32
C VAL A 182 16.28 69.80 -58.33
N GLU A 183 15.23 70.59 -58.59
CA GLU A 183 13.99 70.51 -57.84
C GLU A 183 13.16 69.32 -58.32
N ARG A 184 12.66 68.53 -57.37
CA ARG A 184 11.79 67.39 -57.63
C ARG A 184 10.48 67.89 -58.25
N THR A 185 10.27 67.68 -59.54
CA THR A 185 8.95 67.76 -60.18
C THR A 185 8.07 66.60 -59.69
N GLY A 186 7.59 66.74 -58.45
CA GLY A 186 6.78 65.71 -57.79
C GLY A 186 6.60 65.91 -56.28
N SER A 187 7.00 67.06 -55.72
CA SER A 187 6.64 67.42 -54.36
C SER A 187 6.26 68.90 -54.31
N SER A 188 5.05 69.22 -54.76
CA SER A 188 4.32 70.34 -54.17
C SER A 188 4.26 70.10 -52.66
N ALA A 189 5.08 70.82 -51.91
CA ALA A 189 5.00 70.90 -50.46
C ALA A 189 4.69 72.37 -50.09
N PRO A 190 4.16 72.60 -48.90
CA PRO A 190 2.79 73.04 -48.62
C PRO A 190 2.63 74.57 -48.64
N ALA A 191 1.43 75.06 -48.96
CA ALA A 191 1.01 76.41 -48.61
C ALA A 191 0.12 76.34 -47.36
N GLU A 192 0.30 77.31 -46.46
CA GLU A 192 -0.58 77.65 -45.33
C GLU A 192 -2.07 77.69 -45.69
#